data_AF-A0A372GC12-F1
#
_entry.id   AF-A0A372GC12-F1
#
_cell.length_a   1.000
_cell.length_b   1.000
_cell.length_c   1.000
_cell.angle_alpha   90.00
_cell.angle_beta   90.00
_cell.angle_gamma   90.00
#
_symmetry.space_group_name_H-M   'P 1'
#
loop_
_entity.id
_entity.type
_entity.pdbx_description
1 polymer ?
#
loop_
_entity_poly.entity_id
_entity_poly.type
_entity_poly.pdbx_seq_one_letter_code
_entity_poly.pdbx_strand_id
1 'polypeptide(L)'
;MRSGRILRFDEVRGYGFIVPDGGGEDVFVHANELLDDKAAFGPGTAVEFEVTEGERGLKAFAVRAVSPPSNGAASSIDRAPTGDGPDDMLCDVLSRAEFSREIVDVLLAEVPELTGAQIVKVRRSLVEIAHKHGWIDD
;
A
#
# COMPACT_ATOMS: atom_id res chain seq x y z
N MET A 1 -21.14 13.06 0.63
CA MET A 1 -19.67 12.93 0.85
C MET A 1 -19.38 12.12 2.11
N ARG A 2 -18.64 11.02 1.94
CA ARG A 2 -18.12 10.12 2.98
C ARG A 2 -16.59 10.18 2.97
N SER A 3 -15.96 9.93 4.11
CA SER A 3 -14.51 9.79 4.21
C SER A 3 -14.12 8.33 4.45
N GLY A 4 -12.91 7.98 4.06
CA GLY A 4 -12.33 6.67 4.32
C GLY A 4 -10.89 6.60 3.89
N ARG A 5 -10.34 5.39 3.92
CA ARG A 5 -8.95 5.11 3.53
C ARG A 5 -8.89 4.03 2.50
N ILE A 6 -7.96 4.18 1.57
CA ILE A 6 -7.72 3.15 0.56
C ILE A 6 -7.09 1.94 1.22
N LEU A 7 -7.76 0.80 1.15
CA LEU A 7 -7.19 -0.47 1.62
C LEU A 7 -6.18 -1.01 0.62
N ARG A 8 -6.56 -0.98 -0.66
CA ARG A 8 -5.72 -1.42 -1.78
C ARG A 8 -6.21 -0.79 -3.07
N PHE A 9 -5.27 -0.43 -3.92
CA PHE A 9 -5.55 0.08 -5.26
C PHE A 9 -4.52 -0.47 -6.22
N ASP A 10 -4.98 -1.08 -7.31
CA ASP A 10 -4.14 -1.60 -8.37
C ASP A 10 -4.18 -0.60 -9.54
N GLU A 11 -3.12 0.16 -9.72
CA GLU A 11 -3.04 1.18 -10.76
C GLU A 11 -3.06 0.56 -12.18
N VAL A 12 -2.45 -0.62 -12.34
CA VAL A 12 -2.37 -1.33 -13.61
C VAL A 12 -3.74 -1.85 -14.03
N ARG A 13 -4.49 -2.42 -13.09
CA ARG A 13 -5.84 -2.95 -13.34
C ARG A 13 -6.92 -1.88 -13.23
N GLY A 14 -6.61 -0.74 -12.61
CA GLY A 14 -7.49 0.43 -12.49
C GLY A 14 -8.66 0.25 -11.52
N TYR A 15 -8.50 -0.53 -10.44
CA TYR A 15 -9.54 -0.68 -9.43
C TYR A 15 -8.97 -0.85 -8.02
N GLY A 16 -9.78 -0.57 -7.02
CA GLY A 16 -9.40 -0.70 -5.61
C GLY A 16 -10.58 -0.79 -4.66
N PHE A 17 -10.27 -0.74 -3.37
CA PHE A 17 -11.23 -0.80 -2.27
C PHE A 17 -10.93 0.28 -1.23
N ILE A 18 -11.97 0.90 -0.73
CA ILE A 18 -11.92 1.97 0.28
C ILE A 18 -12.66 1.50 1.53
N VAL A 19 -12.01 1.63 2.68
CA VAL A 19 -12.59 1.37 3.99
C VAL A 19 -13.15 2.68 4.53
N PRO A 20 -14.47 2.82 4.71
CA PRO A 20 -15.08 4.04 5.25
C PRO A 20 -14.72 4.23 6.74
N ASP A 21 -14.41 5.46 7.16
CA ASP A 21 -14.04 5.75 8.56
C ASP A 21 -15.20 5.49 9.54
N GLY A 22 -16.44 5.56 9.06
CA GLY A 22 -17.64 5.29 9.86
C GLY A 22 -17.83 3.82 10.24
N GLY A 23 -16.95 2.93 9.79
CA GLY A 23 -17.14 1.48 9.85
C GLY A 23 -18.22 1.02 8.87
N GLY A 24 -18.04 -0.16 8.28
CA GLY A 24 -18.98 -0.72 7.30
C GLY A 24 -18.29 -1.64 6.30
N GLU A 25 -19.04 -2.02 5.26
CA GLU A 25 -18.52 -2.79 4.15
C GLU A 25 -17.54 -1.99 3.29
N ASP A 26 -16.55 -2.68 2.73
CA ASP A 26 -15.58 -2.12 1.81
C ASP A 26 -16.27 -1.60 0.55
N VAL A 27 -15.91 -0.38 0.16
CA VAL A 27 -16.48 0.29 -1.00
C VAL A 27 -15.57 0.10 -2.21
N PHE A 28 -16.13 -0.43 -3.29
CA PHE A 28 -15.40 -0.63 -4.54
C PHE A 28 -15.15 0.69 -5.26
N VAL A 29 -13.92 0.94 -5.72
CA VAL A 29 -13.57 2.13 -6.53
C VAL A 29 -12.96 1.72 -7.86
N HIS A 30 -13.34 2.41 -8.93
CA HIS A 30 -12.75 2.26 -10.26
C HIS A 30 -11.93 3.50 -10.61
N ALA A 31 -10.85 3.34 -11.38
CA ALA A 31 -9.94 4.44 -11.71
C ALA A 31 -10.57 5.54 -12.59
N ASN A 32 -11.73 5.27 -13.19
CA ASN A 32 -12.51 6.27 -13.93
C ASN A 32 -13.31 7.22 -13.00
N GLU A 33 -13.47 6.84 -11.73
CA GLU A 33 -14.24 7.58 -10.74
C GLU A 33 -13.33 8.47 -9.86
N LEU A 34 -12.02 8.36 -10.06
CA LEU A 34 -11.00 9.18 -9.41
C LEU A 34 -10.95 10.54 -10.08
N LEU A 35 -11.00 11.60 -9.28
CA LEU A 35 -10.86 12.97 -9.76
C LEU A 35 -9.39 13.43 -9.82
N ASP A 36 -8.55 12.84 -8.98
CA ASP A 36 -7.10 13.10 -8.92
C ASP A 36 -6.30 12.02 -9.68
N ASP A 37 -4.99 12.22 -9.81
CA ASP A 37 -4.07 11.25 -10.39
C ASP A 37 -4.06 9.92 -9.63
N LYS A 38 -4.02 8.81 -10.38
CA LYS A 38 -4.03 7.45 -9.82
C LYS A 38 -2.90 7.19 -8.82
N ALA A 39 -1.75 7.84 -9.02
CA ALA A 39 -0.60 7.79 -8.13
C ALA A 39 -0.88 8.34 -6.72
N ALA A 40 -1.89 9.20 -6.55
CA ALA A 40 -2.28 9.73 -5.25
C ALA A 40 -3.08 8.71 -4.42
N PHE A 41 -3.62 7.67 -5.04
CA PHE A 41 -4.54 6.69 -4.43
C PHE A 41 -3.81 5.46 -3.88
N GLY A 42 -2.71 5.68 -3.16
CA GLY A 42 -1.96 4.64 -2.47
C GLY A 42 -2.69 4.04 -1.24
N PRO A 43 -2.28 2.85 -0.78
CA PRO A 43 -2.84 2.23 0.42
C PRO A 43 -2.60 3.12 1.65
N GLY A 44 -3.62 3.29 2.48
CA GLY A 44 -3.61 4.15 3.67
C GLY A 44 -3.97 5.61 3.40
N THR A 45 -4.03 6.06 2.14
CA THR A 45 -4.41 7.44 1.79
C THR A 45 -5.84 7.75 2.22
N ALA A 46 -6.02 8.90 2.88
CA ALA A 46 -7.33 9.43 3.24
C ALA A 46 -8.02 10.02 1.99
N VAL A 47 -9.22 9.52 1.70
CA VAL A 47 -10.00 9.89 0.54
C VAL A 47 -11.41 10.30 0.95
N GLU A 48 -11.96 11.24 0.21
CA GLU A 48 -13.37 11.61 0.26
C GLU A 48 -14.05 11.12 -1.01
N PHE A 49 -15.20 10.49 -0.84
CA PHE A 49 -15.92 9.86 -1.93
C PHE A 49 -17.42 9.89 -1.66
N GLU A 50 -18.19 9.66 -2.71
CA GLU A 50 -19.62 9.41 -2.59
C GLU A 50 -19.91 7.95 -2.87
N VAL A 51 -20.87 7.37 -2.17
CA VAL A 51 -21.21 5.96 -2.28
C VAL A 51 -22.54 5.84 -3.00
N THR A 52 -22.59 5.00 -4.03
CA THR A 52 -23.81 4.62 -4.74
C THR A 52 -23.95 3.10 -4.72
N GLU A 53 -25.18 2.60 -4.75
CA GLU A 53 -25.43 1.19 -4.98
C GLU A 53 -25.21 0.85 -6.45
N GLY A 54 -24.26 -0.04 -6.73
CA GLY A 54 -24.00 -0.59 -8.06
C GLY A 54 -24.35 -2.07 -8.16
N GLU A 55 -24.24 -2.64 -9.36
CA GLU A 55 -24.55 -4.06 -9.63
C GLU A 55 -23.70 -5.06 -8.83
N ARG A 56 -22.57 -4.61 -8.27
CA ARG A 56 -21.60 -5.43 -7.52
C ARG A 56 -21.48 -5.02 -6.04
N GLY A 57 -22.44 -4.25 -5.53
CA GLY A 57 -22.43 -3.70 -4.17
C GLY A 57 -22.09 -2.21 -4.14
N LEU A 58 -21.64 -1.73 -2.99
CA LEU A 58 -21.32 -0.33 -2.77
C LEU A 58 -20.15 0.12 -3.65
N LYS A 59 -20.40 1.11 -4.50
CA LYS A 59 -19.42 1.71 -5.41
C LYS A 59 -19.14 3.16 -5.02
N ALA A 60 -17.87 3.53 -4.98
CA ALA A 60 -17.41 4.89 -4.80
C ALA A 60 -17.39 5.65 -6.13
N PHE A 61 -17.87 6.89 -6.11
CA PHE A 61 -17.77 7.84 -7.22
C PHE A 61 -17.31 9.21 -6.72
N ALA A 62 -16.82 10.06 -7.63
CA ALA A 62 -16.26 11.39 -7.33
C ALA A 62 -15.21 11.35 -6.21
N VAL A 63 -14.25 10.43 -6.34
CA VAL A 63 -13.25 10.17 -5.30
C VAL A 63 -12.11 11.19 -5.39
N ARG A 64 -11.83 11.86 -4.28
CA ARG A 64 -10.73 12.84 -4.13
C ARG A 64 -9.78 12.45 -3.00
N ALA A 65 -8.50 12.74 -3.16
CA ALA A 65 -7.52 12.60 -2.08
C ALA A 65 -7.60 13.81 -1.15
N VAL A 66 -7.83 13.58 0.16
CA VAL A 66 -8.02 14.65 1.15
C VAL A 66 -6.69 15.11 1.76
N SER A 67 -5.63 14.32 1.59
CA SER A 67 -4.30 14.72 2.00
C SER A 67 -3.28 14.37 0.92
N PRO A 68 -2.39 15.30 0.54
CA PRO A 68 -1.11 14.90 -0.01
C PRO A 68 -0.40 14.02 1.05
N PRO A 69 0.53 13.13 0.68
CA PRO A 69 1.29 12.35 1.64
C PRO A 69 2.09 13.31 2.54
N SER A 70 1.47 13.74 3.63
CA SER A 70 2.13 14.47 4.70
C SER A 70 2.85 13.42 5.52
N ASN A 71 4.09 13.14 5.12
CA ASN A 71 5.09 12.67 6.05
C ASN A 71 5.16 13.70 7.19
N GLY A 72 4.62 13.38 8.37
CA GLY A 72 4.80 14.24 9.54
C GLY A 72 3.88 14.03 10.75
N ALA A 73 4.43 13.30 11.74
CA ALA A 73 4.25 13.43 13.20
C ALA A 73 3.02 12.77 13.88
N ALA A 74 3.12 12.05 15.01
CA ALA A 74 4.25 11.66 15.86
C ALA A 74 3.82 10.61 16.93
N SER A 75 4.72 9.70 17.28
CA SER A 75 5.09 9.44 18.69
C SER A 75 6.55 9.05 18.78
N SER A 76 7.32 9.96 19.39
CA SER A 76 8.74 9.89 19.78
C SER A 76 8.98 8.73 20.78
N ILE A 77 10.19 8.19 20.98
CA ILE A 77 11.30 8.78 21.76
C ILE A 77 12.69 8.24 21.30
N ASP A 78 13.66 9.17 21.24
CA ASP A 78 15.14 9.06 21.24
C ASP A 78 15.93 8.27 20.18
N ARG A 79 16.59 9.00 19.25
CA ARG A 79 18.05 9.31 19.26
C ARG A 79 18.48 10.09 18.01
N ALA A 80 19.28 11.14 18.18
CA ALA A 80 19.83 12.03 17.13
C ALA A 80 21.37 11.81 16.95
N PRO A 81 22.07 12.50 16.01
CA PRO A 81 21.87 12.60 14.55
C PRO A 81 23.19 12.54 13.72
N THR A 82 23.14 12.35 12.39
CA THR A 82 23.70 13.25 11.32
C THR A 82 23.71 12.58 9.93
N GLY A 83 23.22 13.32 8.91
CA GLY A 83 23.32 12.98 7.48
C GLY A 83 22.32 13.76 6.62
N ASP A 84 22.77 14.90 6.10
CA ASP A 84 22.07 15.99 5.41
C ASP A 84 21.39 15.62 4.06
N GLY A 85 20.18 16.16 3.79
CA GLY A 85 19.56 16.20 2.44
C GLY A 85 18.04 16.45 2.46
N PRO A 86 17.49 17.47 1.75
CA PRO A 86 16.07 17.80 1.80
C PRO A 86 15.24 17.07 0.74
N ASP A 87 14.01 16.72 1.11
CA ASP A 87 12.85 16.49 0.24
C ASP A 87 13.08 15.73 -1.08
N ASP A 88 13.12 14.39 -0.99
CA ASP A 88 12.66 13.54 -2.08
C ASP A 88 11.93 12.31 -1.52
N MET A 89 10.79 12.07 -2.13
CA MET A 89 9.81 11.02 -1.87
C MET A 89 10.38 9.67 -2.35
N LEU A 90 11.49 9.22 -1.79
CA LEU A 90 12.07 7.92 -2.10
C LEU A 90 11.13 6.83 -1.58
N CYS A 91 10.44 6.16 -2.49
CA CYS A 91 10.22 4.72 -2.34
C CYS A 91 11.59 4.13 -2.02
N ASP A 92 11.89 3.88 -0.75
CA ASP A 92 13.11 3.18 -0.35
C ASP A 92 13.05 1.82 -1.04
N VAL A 93 13.73 1.72 -2.18
CA VAL A 93 13.88 0.48 -2.93
C VAL A 93 14.59 -0.46 -1.96
N LEU A 94 13.86 -1.45 -1.45
CA LEU A 94 14.42 -2.38 -0.47
C LEU A 94 15.62 -3.09 -1.08
N SER A 95 16.71 -3.19 -0.33
CA SER A 95 17.80 -4.08 -0.71
C SER A 95 17.27 -5.51 -0.82
N ARG A 96 17.87 -6.31 -1.71
CA ARG A 96 17.64 -7.77 -1.78
C ARG A 96 17.59 -8.43 -0.39
N ALA A 97 18.46 -8.00 0.53
CA ALA A 97 18.53 -8.56 1.87
C ALA A 97 17.32 -8.19 2.75
N GLU A 98 16.84 -6.96 2.64
CA GLU A 98 15.69 -6.45 3.40
C GLU A 98 14.40 -7.10 2.92
N PHE A 99 14.19 -7.11 1.60
CA PHE A 99 13.05 -7.78 0.99
C PHE A 99 13.00 -9.27 1.33
N SER A 100 14.16 -9.93 1.34
CA SER A 100 14.29 -11.33 1.74
C SER A 100 13.90 -11.58 3.19
N ARG A 101 14.16 -10.63 4.08
CA ARG A 101 13.87 -10.74 5.52
C ARG A 101 12.40 -10.51 5.80
N GLU A 102 11.80 -9.47 5.22
CA GLU A 102 10.37 -9.18 5.32
C GLU A 102 9.53 -10.37 4.85
N ILE A 103 9.91 -11.01 3.75
CA ILE A 103 9.24 -12.23 3.27
C ILE A 103 9.29 -13.35 4.32
N VAL A 104 10.43 -13.55 4.97
CA VAL A 104 10.58 -14.62 5.98
C VAL A 104 9.74 -14.33 7.20
N ASP A 105 9.74 -13.09 7.68
CA ASP A 105 8.99 -12.68 8.87
C ASP A 105 7.47 -12.81 8.62
N VAL A 106 6.98 -12.38 7.46
CA VAL A 106 5.57 -12.56 7.07
C VAL A 106 5.21 -14.04 6.91
N LEU A 107 6.03 -14.84 6.22
CA LEU A 107 5.73 -16.26 6.01
C LEU A 107 5.72 -17.07 7.31
N LEU A 108 6.61 -16.75 8.25
CA LEU A 108 6.66 -17.41 9.56
C LEU A 108 5.50 -16.97 10.47
N ALA A 109 5.05 -15.72 10.35
CA ALA A 109 3.93 -15.20 11.13
C ALA A 109 2.58 -15.76 10.64
N GLU A 110 2.35 -15.73 9.33
CA GLU A 110 1.05 -16.05 8.73
C GLU A 110 0.85 -17.54 8.44
N VAL A 111 1.94 -18.30 8.19
CA VAL A 111 1.85 -19.72 7.81
C VAL A 111 2.89 -20.57 8.56
N PRO A 112 2.66 -20.85 9.86
CA PRO A 112 3.61 -21.59 10.69
C PRO A 112 3.82 -23.06 10.27
N GLU A 113 2.96 -23.60 9.42
CA GLU A 113 3.09 -24.96 8.87
C GLU A 113 4.14 -25.08 7.75
N LEU A 114 4.64 -23.94 7.24
CA LEU A 114 5.69 -23.96 6.23
C LEU A 114 7.00 -24.47 6.81
N THR A 115 7.54 -25.51 6.18
CA THR A 115 8.90 -25.99 6.49
C THR A 115 9.94 -24.99 5.99
N GLY A 116 11.11 -24.94 6.65
CA GLY A 116 12.20 -24.05 6.23
C GLY A 116 12.62 -24.22 4.76
N ALA A 117 12.53 -25.44 4.22
CA ALA A 117 12.81 -25.70 2.80
C ALA A 117 11.78 -25.07 1.85
N GLN A 118 10.52 -24.97 2.25
CA GLN A 118 9.47 -24.30 1.47
C GLN A 118 9.64 -22.79 1.51
N ILE A 119 9.95 -22.22 2.69
CA ILE A 119 10.22 -20.78 2.86
C ILE A 119 11.39 -20.34 1.96
N VAL A 120 12.48 -21.11 1.92
CA VAL A 120 13.63 -20.80 1.04
C VAL A 120 13.25 -20.82 -0.45
N LYS A 121 12.41 -21.78 -0.88
CA LYS A 121 11.95 -21.85 -2.28
C LYS A 121 11.06 -20.65 -2.65
N VAL A 122 10.11 -20.30 -1.79
CA VAL A 122 9.19 -19.17 -2.00
C VAL A 122 9.96 -17.85 -2.03
N ARG A 123 10.83 -17.63 -1.03
CA ARG A 123 11.67 -16.44 -0.94
C ARG A 123 12.52 -16.24 -2.20
N ARG A 124 13.21 -17.29 -2.66
CA ARG A 124 14.02 -17.21 -3.89
C ARG A 124 13.16 -16.82 -5.10
N SER A 125 11.97 -17.39 -5.24
CA SER A 125 11.08 -17.07 -6.36
C SER A 125 10.59 -15.62 -6.30
N LEU A 126 10.28 -15.11 -5.12
CA LEU A 126 9.82 -13.74 -4.93
C LEU A 126 10.93 -12.72 -5.17
N VAL A 127 12.15 -12.99 -4.68
CA VAL A 127 13.33 -12.13 -4.93
C VAL A 127 13.65 -12.04 -6.42
N GLU A 128 13.56 -13.14 -7.17
CA GLU A 128 13.77 -13.14 -8.63
C GLU A 128 12.72 -12.30 -9.36
N ILE A 129 11.45 -12.39 -8.96
CA ILE A 129 10.36 -11.57 -9.53
C ILE A 129 10.60 -10.10 -9.20
N ALA A 130 10.90 -9.78 -7.94
CA ALA A 130 11.15 -8.42 -7.50
C ALA A 130 12.32 -7.79 -8.26
N HIS A 131 13.43 -8.52 -8.46
CA HIS A 131 14.57 -8.05 -9.23
C HIS A 131 14.22 -7.85 -10.71
N LYS A 132 13.49 -8.79 -11.32
CA LYS A 132 13.07 -8.69 -12.72
C LYS A 132 12.18 -7.48 -12.99
N HIS A 133 11.40 -7.07 -11.99
CA HIS A 133 10.48 -5.94 -12.08
C HIS A 133 11.04 -4.63 -11.50
N GLY A 134 12.29 -4.62 -11.01
CA GLY A 134 12.95 -3.44 -10.48
C GLY A 134 12.40 -2.98 -9.11
N TRP A 135 11.83 -3.90 -8.33
CA TRP A 135 11.28 -3.60 -7.00
C TRP A 135 12.32 -3.61 -5.88
N ILE A 136 13.51 -4.16 -6.16
CA ILE A 136 14.61 -4.27 -5.21
C ILE A 136 15.93 -3.86 -5.86
N ASP A 137 16.81 -3.29 -5.04
CA ASP A 137 18.17 -2.90 -5.41
C ASP A 137 19.15 -4.00 -5.00
N ASP A 138 20.38 -3.97 -5.55
CA ASP A 138 21.38 -5.03 -5.34
C ASP A 138 21.93 -5.06 -3.90
#